data_AF-A0A2N0PGQ8-F1
#
_entry.id   AF-A0A2N0PGQ8-F1
#
_cell.length_a   1.000
_cell.length_b   1.000
_cell.length_c   1.000
_cell.angle_alpha   90.00
_cell.angle_beta   90.00
_cell.angle_gamma   90.00
#
_symmetry.space_group_name_H-M   'P 1'
#
loop_
_entity.id
_entity.type
_entity.pdbx_description
1 polymer ?
#
loop_
_entity_poly.entity_id
_entity_poly.type
_entity_poly.pdbx_seq_one_letter_code
_entity_poly.pdbx_strand_id
1 'polypeptide(L)'
;PRKFRKITEEFGKFVPKEEVILGARAYFVDTNTGDSSKNCTRYTNFKLIGGKKFISKDFNETEWRESLEEFRNWDCIKIKNPTSIFYHLPENLREEILSLVGKKILYLSTESYEYKLLKPGSHKILELKNVSKDILEILQDKNADCSIFATVVDKKKVNNDIFNCQIFWPPNQEPKLIIHCIQKKFKERKCNLKIMLMIIGYDLNFNFDRPDFNIQIKVERHDYSASKNQTQKYPLESDSTHCFGIPVLRKLDDSNNSLVIGHQFYNFGNDENERTGLYTFSYCLKKNHFVYLPDFTFYTFVIMNYSSNYTGMSSLNHTKFINKFLTKRDSLKPKFISLYSTKENNCDTVLLKQKSNELDGIKIKYFKITNCRNNDCICKNKISKGNFKYAYFDPNQDKNLISYMENLKLNN
;
A
#
# COMPACT_ATOMS: atom_id res chain seq x y z
N PRO A 1 13.34 10.42 13.22
CA PRO A 1 13.50 10.32 11.75
C PRO A 1 14.39 11.41 11.10
N ARG A 2 14.02 12.70 11.11
CA ARG A 2 14.77 13.77 10.39
C ARG A 2 16.25 13.90 10.77
N LYS A 3 16.62 13.54 11.99
CA LYS A 3 18.03 13.53 12.45
C LYS A 3 18.90 12.53 11.65
N PHE A 4 18.34 11.42 11.18
CA PHE A 4 19.09 10.47 10.34
C PHE A 4 19.49 11.06 8.99
N ARG A 5 18.67 11.97 8.44
CA ARG A 5 19.04 12.71 7.22
C ARG A 5 20.26 13.60 7.45
N LYS A 6 20.37 14.24 8.63
CA LYS A 6 21.54 15.03 9.01
C LYS A 6 22.80 14.17 9.07
N ILE A 7 22.70 12.96 9.62
CA ILE A 7 23.82 12.00 9.63
C ILE A 7 24.27 11.70 8.20
N THR A 8 23.35 11.45 7.26
CA THR A 8 23.73 11.22 5.86
C THR A 8 24.26 12.47 5.14
N GLU A 9 23.85 13.66 5.57
CA GLU A 9 24.38 14.93 5.05
C GLU A 9 25.83 15.17 5.53
N GLU A 10 26.16 14.72 6.74
CA GLU A 10 27.49 14.88 7.35
C GLU A 10 28.48 13.79 6.95
N PHE A 11 28.08 12.51 7.03
CA PHE A 11 28.95 11.35 6.82
C PHE A 11 28.85 10.75 5.41
N GLY A 12 27.95 11.26 4.58
CA GLY A 12 27.59 10.67 3.31
C GLY A 12 26.51 9.57 3.43
N LYS A 13 25.95 9.17 2.30
CA LYS A 13 24.82 8.22 2.24
C LYS A 13 25.26 6.77 2.11
N PHE A 14 26.33 6.53 1.38
CA PHE A 14 26.74 5.19 0.97
C PHE A 14 28.24 5.01 1.11
N VAL A 15 28.63 3.76 1.35
CA VAL A 15 30.02 3.29 1.31
C VAL A 15 30.11 2.23 0.21
N PRO A 16 31.17 2.24 -0.62
CA PRO A 16 31.43 1.16 -1.58
C PRO A 16 31.64 -0.16 -0.83
N LYS A 17 30.87 -1.20 -1.16
CA LYS A 17 31.04 -2.51 -0.54
C LYS A 17 32.24 -3.27 -1.11
N GLU A 18 32.53 -3.07 -2.39
CA GLU A 18 33.49 -3.87 -3.15
C GLU A 18 34.53 -2.99 -3.84
N GLU A 19 34.12 -2.32 -4.92
CA GLU A 19 35.03 -1.64 -5.83
C GLU A 19 34.61 -0.21 -6.11
N VAL A 20 35.61 0.66 -6.18
CA VAL A 20 35.50 2.00 -6.75
C VAL A 20 36.31 2.02 -8.03
N ILE A 21 35.69 2.44 -9.14
CA ILE A 21 36.40 2.66 -10.39
C ILE A 21 36.84 4.12 -10.42
N LEU A 22 38.15 4.32 -10.47
CA LEU A 22 38.78 5.61 -10.65
C LEU A 22 39.15 5.80 -12.12
N GLY A 23 39.06 7.04 -12.59
CA GLY A 23 39.43 7.40 -13.96
C GLY A 23 38.73 8.68 -14.35
N ALA A 24 38.21 8.73 -15.58
CA ALA A 24 37.39 9.83 -16.01
C ALA A 24 36.21 9.38 -16.87
N ARG A 25 35.14 10.16 -16.84
CA ARG A 25 33.88 9.88 -17.54
C ARG A 25 33.33 11.16 -18.14
N ALA A 26 33.08 11.12 -19.44
CA ALA A 26 32.33 12.11 -20.18
C ALA A 26 30.94 11.54 -20.48
N TYR A 27 29.88 12.31 -20.21
CA TYR A 27 28.51 11.86 -20.46
C TYR A 27 27.56 13.04 -20.67
N PHE A 28 26.47 12.77 -21.39
CA PHE A 28 25.37 13.72 -21.56
C PHE A 28 24.27 13.43 -20.55
N VAL A 29 23.73 14.48 -19.95
CA VAL A 29 22.57 14.41 -19.05
C VAL A 29 21.33 14.77 -19.84
N ASP A 30 20.44 13.80 -20.05
CA ASP A 30 19.10 14.10 -20.55
C ASP A 30 18.29 14.81 -19.46
N THR A 31 18.03 16.10 -19.67
CA THR A 31 17.09 16.85 -18.85
C THR A 31 15.68 16.52 -19.31
N ASN A 32 15.02 15.56 -18.66
CA ASN A 32 13.58 15.30 -18.81
C ASN A 32 12.73 16.43 -18.21
N THR A 33 12.95 17.67 -18.62
CA THR A 33 12.03 18.79 -18.35
C THR A 33 11.03 18.83 -19.49
N GLY A 34 9.76 18.51 -19.19
CA GLY A 34 8.65 18.46 -20.15
C GLY A 34 8.23 19.80 -20.78
N ASP A 35 9.14 20.78 -20.88
CA ASP A 35 8.94 22.01 -21.63
C ASP A 35 9.63 21.89 -22.99
N SER A 36 8.83 21.60 -24.01
CA SER A 36 9.23 21.50 -25.42
C SER A 36 9.55 22.86 -26.06
N SER A 37 10.07 23.83 -25.30
CA SER A 37 10.43 25.14 -25.83
C SER A 37 11.61 25.74 -25.07
N LYS A 38 12.82 25.35 -25.46
CA LYS A 38 14.04 26.17 -25.45
C LYS A 38 15.09 25.40 -26.24
N ASN A 39 15.64 26.04 -27.27
CA ASN A 39 16.78 25.53 -28.03
C ASN A 39 17.95 25.24 -27.06
N CYS A 40 18.08 24.00 -26.58
CA CYS A 40 19.22 23.58 -25.77
C CYS A 40 20.42 23.38 -26.68
N THR A 41 21.42 24.25 -26.54
CA THR A 41 22.73 24.04 -27.14
C THR A 41 23.31 22.72 -26.62
N ARG A 42 23.77 21.83 -27.51
CA ARG A 42 24.31 20.47 -27.21
C ARG A 42 25.32 20.40 -26.04
N TYR A 43 25.93 21.52 -25.67
CA TYR A 43 26.94 21.62 -24.62
C TYR A 43 26.41 21.87 -23.19
N THR A 44 25.15 22.26 -22.99
CA THR A 44 24.63 22.48 -21.62
C THR A 44 24.43 21.18 -20.84
N ASN A 45 24.38 20.05 -21.55
CA ASN A 45 24.09 18.74 -20.97
C ASN A 45 25.35 17.87 -20.84
N PHE A 46 26.49 18.33 -21.33
CA PHE A 46 27.75 17.59 -21.26
C PHE A 46 28.39 17.75 -19.88
N LYS A 47 28.71 16.63 -19.22
CA LYS A 47 29.37 16.59 -17.92
C LYS A 47 30.64 15.76 -18.00
N LEU A 48 31.66 16.24 -17.29
CA LEU A 48 32.95 15.58 -17.12
C LEU A 48 33.17 15.27 -15.63
N ILE A 49 33.65 14.07 -15.36
CA ILE A 49 34.17 13.62 -14.07
C ILE A 49 35.60 13.15 -14.31
N GLY A 50 36.56 13.57 -13.49
CA GLY A 50 37.98 13.31 -13.73
C GLY A 50 38.56 14.05 -14.95
N GLY A 51 39.87 13.93 -15.11
CA GLY A 51 40.68 14.71 -16.05
C GLY A 51 40.96 16.13 -15.57
N LYS A 52 41.85 16.82 -16.27
CA LYS A 52 42.19 18.22 -15.99
C LYS A 52 40.96 19.11 -16.23
N LYS A 53 40.66 20.01 -15.29
CA LYS A 53 39.56 20.98 -15.43
C LYS A 53 39.94 22.05 -16.47
N PHE A 54 39.13 22.18 -17.51
CA PHE A 54 39.28 23.23 -18.51
C PHE A 54 38.45 24.46 -18.13
N ILE A 55 39.06 25.64 -18.24
CA ILE A 55 38.40 26.94 -17.98
C ILE A 55 37.75 27.48 -19.26
N SER A 56 38.13 26.97 -20.44
CA SER A 56 37.63 27.41 -21.75
C SER A 56 36.25 26.81 -22.10
N LYS A 57 35.51 27.52 -22.96
CA LYS A 57 34.18 27.10 -23.47
C LYS A 57 34.24 25.92 -24.45
N ASP A 58 35.44 25.58 -24.92
CA ASP A 58 35.65 24.54 -25.94
C ASP A 58 36.35 23.35 -25.30
N PHE A 59 35.61 22.26 -25.15
CA PHE A 59 36.15 20.98 -24.66
C PHE A 59 37.08 20.37 -25.72
N ASN A 60 38.35 20.15 -25.35
CA ASN A 60 39.31 19.42 -26.17
C ASN A 60 39.41 17.97 -25.67
N GLU A 61 38.81 17.03 -26.40
CA GLU A 61 38.81 15.61 -26.06
C GLU A 61 40.22 15.02 -25.98
N THR A 62 41.12 15.41 -26.90
CA THR A 62 42.50 14.91 -26.95
C THR A 62 43.27 15.34 -25.71
N GLU A 63 43.25 16.64 -25.39
CA GLU A 63 43.94 17.16 -24.19
C GLU A 63 43.33 16.61 -22.90
N TRP A 64 42.01 16.44 -22.83
CA TRP A 64 41.37 15.80 -21.69
C TRP A 64 41.80 14.34 -21.53
N ARG A 65 41.87 13.58 -22.62
CA ARG A 65 42.31 12.18 -22.63
C ARG A 65 43.77 12.03 -22.22
N GLU A 66 44.65 12.87 -22.76
CA GLU A 66 46.08 12.91 -22.38
C GLU A 66 46.25 13.22 -20.89
N SER A 67 45.39 14.07 -20.32
CA SER A 67 45.43 14.36 -18.88
C SER A 67 45.15 13.13 -18.00
N LEU A 68 44.58 12.05 -18.55
CA LEU A 68 44.30 10.81 -17.81
C LEU A 68 45.51 9.91 -17.64
N GLU A 69 46.66 10.22 -18.24
CA GLU A 69 47.92 9.53 -17.93
C GLU A 69 48.38 9.82 -16.49
N GLU A 70 48.02 11.00 -15.97
CA GLU A 70 48.29 11.40 -14.59
C GLU A 70 47.17 10.91 -13.66
N PHE A 71 47.47 9.92 -12.80
CA PHE A 71 46.50 9.36 -11.85
C PHE A 71 45.92 10.41 -10.88
N ARG A 72 46.62 11.53 -10.66
CA ARG A 72 46.13 12.66 -9.85
C ARG A 72 44.92 13.36 -10.47
N ASN A 73 44.72 13.17 -11.77
CA ASN A 73 43.55 13.66 -12.48
C ASN A 73 42.40 12.64 -12.49
N TRP A 74 42.57 11.45 -11.90
CA TRP A 74 41.50 10.48 -11.81
C TRP A 74 40.53 10.84 -10.70
N ASP A 75 39.25 10.59 -10.95
CA ASP A 75 38.16 10.80 -10.00
C ASP A 75 37.31 9.52 -9.92
N CYS A 76 36.45 9.42 -8.92
CA CYS A 76 35.52 8.32 -8.75
C CYS A 76 34.42 8.38 -9.81
N ILE A 77 34.51 7.53 -10.83
CA ILE A 77 33.56 7.51 -11.95
C ILE A 77 32.44 6.48 -11.79
N LYS A 78 32.64 5.47 -10.94
CA LYS A 78 31.62 4.47 -10.63
C LYS A 78 31.89 3.81 -9.29
N ILE A 79 30.86 3.76 -8.45
CA ILE A 79 30.82 2.95 -7.24
C ILE A 79 30.01 1.69 -7.56
N LYS A 80 30.59 0.50 -7.35
CA LYS A 80 29.86 -0.77 -7.49
C LYS A 80 29.22 -1.15 -6.15
N ASN A 81 27.96 -1.59 -6.22
CA ASN A 81 27.20 -2.12 -5.08
C ASN A 81 27.26 -1.21 -3.82
N PRO A 82 26.92 0.09 -3.93
CA PRO A 82 26.93 0.99 -2.79
C PRO A 82 25.95 0.51 -1.72
N THR A 83 26.40 0.41 -0.47
CA THR A 83 25.55 0.10 0.68
C THR A 83 25.39 1.30 1.57
N SER A 84 24.24 1.43 2.22
CA SER A 84 23.99 2.52 3.17
C SER A 84 24.98 2.49 4.33
N ILE A 85 25.43 3.66 4.79
CA ILE A 85 26.34 3.76 5.95
C ILE A 85 25.78 3.07 7.21
N PHE A 86 24.45 3.04 7.36
CA PHE A 86 23.77 2.43 8.50
C PHE A 86 23.89 0.90 8.51
N TYR A 87 24.18 0.28 7.36
CA TYR A 87 24.39 -1.17 7.28
C TYR A 87 25.61 -1.62 8.08
N HIS A 88 26.60 -0.73 8.28
CA HIS A 88 27.81 -1.02 9.05
C HIS A 88 27.62 -0.89 10.57
N LEU A 89 26.46 -0.42 11.04
CA LEU A 89 26.15 -0.39 12.46
C LEU A 89 25.86 -1.81 12.98
N PRO A 90 26.13 -2.10 14.27
CA PRO A 90 25.65 -3.29 14.95
C PRO A 90 24.16 -3.58 14.71
N GLU A 91 23.80 -4.86 14.67
CA GLU A 91 22.44 -5.31 14.34
C GLU A 91 21.36 -4.70 15.23
N ASN A 92 21.59 -4.65 16.54
CA ASN A 92 20.68 -4.03 17.51
C ASN A 92 20.42 -2.54 17.21
N LEU A 93 21.43 -1.78 16.77
CA LEU A 93 21.25 -0.38 16.39
C LEU A 93 20.49 -0.25 15.07
N ARG A 94 20.72 -1.16 14.11
CA ARG A 94 19.96 -1.19 12.87
C ARG A 94 18.47 -1.45 13.13
N GLU A 95 18.15 -2.43 13.98
CA GLU A 95 16.79 -2.73 14.40
C GLU A 95 16.12 -1.54 15.11
N GLU A 96 16.85 -0.86 16.00
CA GLU A 96 16.36 0.34 16.69
C GLU A 96 16.05 1.46 15.69
N ILE A 97 16.93 1.70 14.71
CA ILE A 97 16.72 2.67 13.63
C ILE A 97 15.46 2.32 12.83
N LEU A 98 15.31 1.06 12.42
CA LEU A 98 14.15 0.59 11.67
C LEU A 98 12.85 0.77 12.48
N SER A 99 12.86 0.42 13.76
CA SER A 99 11.73 0.62 14.68
C SER A 99 11.35 2.10 14.83
N LEU A 100 12.33 2.99 15.01
CA LEU A 100 12.12 4.44 15.11
C LEU A 100 11.59 5.07 13.83
N VAL A 101 12.04 4.60 12.66
CA VAL A 101 11.60 5.09 11.35
C VAL A 101 10.22 4.56 10.97
N GLY A 102 9.88 3.36 11.46
CA GLY A 102 8.67 2.63 11.11
C GLY A 102 8.75 2.02 9.70
N LYS A 103 7.72 1.24 9.38
CA LYS A 103 7.62 0.60 8.06
C LYS A 103 7.30 1.64 6.97
N LYS A 104 7.67 1.30 5.74
CA LYS A 104 7.52 2.12 4.52
C LYS A 104 6.75 1.37 3.45
N ILE A 105 6.24 2.12 2.48
CA ILE A 105 5.57 1.53 1.32
C ILE A 105 6.67 1.08 0.37
N LEU A 106 7.02 -0.20 0.37
CA LEU A 106 8.11 -0.74 -0.46
C LEU A 106 7.67 -0.95 -1.91
N TYR A 107 6.37 -1.15 -2.14
CA TYR A 107 5.80 -1.31 -3.47
C TYR A 107 4.37 -0.77 -3.51
N LEU A 108 4.04 -0.14 -4.63
CA LEU A 108 2.68 0.32 -4.93
C LEU A 108 2.39 0.09 -6.42
N SER A 109 1.29 -0.59 -6.73
CA SER A 109 0.77 -0.70 -8.10
C SER A 109 -0.72 -0.48 -8.15
N THR A 110 -1.20 -0.05 -9.33
CA THR A 110 -2.62 0.02 -9.63
C THR A 110 -2.85 -0.53 -11.03
N GLU A 111 -3.69 -1.55 -11.12
CA GLU A 111 -3.88 -2.32 -12.33
C GLU A 111 -5.36 -2.48 -12.66
N SER A 112 -5.64 -2.68 -13.95
CA SER A 112 -6.99 -2.96 -14.41
C SER A 112 -7.15 -4.46 -14.65
N TYR A 113 -8.28 -5.02 -14.22
CA TYR A 113 -8.54 -6.45 -14.32
C TYR A 113 -9.96 -6.73 -14.82
N GLU A 114 -10.08 -7.59 -15.83
CA GLU A 114 -11.36 -8.07 -16.33
C GLU A 114 -11.90 -9.22 -15.48
N TYR A 115 -12.75 -8.88 -14.53
CA TYR A 115 -13.36 -9.84 -13.63
C TYR A 115 -14.58 -10.51 -14.27
N LYS A 116 -14.62 -11.84 -14.24
CA LYS A 116 -15.74 -12.66 -14.75
C LYS A 116 -16.30 -13.56 -13.64
N LEU A 117 -17.55 -13.33 -13.23
CA LEU A 117 -18.28 -14.21 -12.30
C LEU A 117 -19.26 -15.08 -13.09
N LEU A 118 -19.06 -16.40 -13.04
CA LEU A 118 -19.87 -17.38 -13.77
C LEU A 118 -20.76 -18.23 -12.86
N LYS A 119 -20.37 -18.45 -11.61
CA LYS A 119 -21.10 -19.31 -10.65
C LYS A 119 -21.34 -18.57 -9.33
N PRO A 120 -22.48 -18.77 -8.66
CA PRO A 120 -22.73 -18.18 -7.35
C PRO A 120 -21.70 -18.69 -6.33
N GLY A 121 -21.25 -17.80 -5.45
CA GLY A 121 -20.26 -18.13 -4.42
C GLY A 121 -18.85 -18.41 -4.92
N SER A 122 -18.57 -18.28 -6.22
CA SER A 122 -17.21 -18.40 -6.76
C SER A 122 -16.40 -17.13 -6.53
N HIS A 123 -15.08 -17.29 -6.50
CA HIS A 123 -14.10 -16.22 -6.36
C HIS A 123 -13.11 -16.26 -7.53
N LYS A 124 -12.25 -15.24 -7.62
CA LYS A 124 -11.09 -15.24 -8.52
C LYS A 124 -9.82 -15.16 -7.70
N ILE A 125 -8.84 -15.98 -8.08
CA ILE A 125 -7.47 -15.94 -7.57
C ILE A 125 -6.62 -15.28 -8.64
N LEU A 126 -5.88 -14.24 -8.27
CA LEU A 126 -4.96 -13.52 -9.13
C LEU A 126 -3.55 -13.68 -8.59
N GLU A 127 -2.62 -14.06 -9.46
CA GLU A 127 -1.19 -14.04 -9.18
C GLU A 127 -0.66 -12.60 -9.25
N LEU A 128 0.30 -12.26 -8.40
CA LEU A 128 0.87 -10.91 -8.32
C LEU A 128 1.98 -10.71 -9.36
N LYS A 129 1.69 -11.00 -10.64
CA LYS A 129 2.68 -11.08 -11.74
C LYS A 129 3.46 -9.80 -12.02
N ASN A 130 2.92 -8.65 -11.62
CA ASN A 130 3.51 -7.33 -11.86
C ASN A 130 4.44 -6.89 -10.72
N VAL A 131 4.63 -7.74 -9.71
CA VAL A 131 5.64 -7.56 -8.66
C VAL A 131 6.97 -8.06 -9.22
N SER A 132 7.98 -7.18 -9.26
CA SER A 132 9.31 -7.54 -9.77
C SER A 132 10.01 -8.55 -8.85
N LYS A 133 11.01 -9.25 -9.39
CA LYS A 133 11.77 -10.27 -8.65
C LYS A 133 12.38 -9.72 -7.36
N ASP A 134 12.96 -8.54 -7.40
CA ASP A 134 13.56 -7.90 -6.21
C ASP A 134 12.54 -7.65 -5.10
N ILE A 135 11.30 -7.28 -5.45
CA ILE A 135 10.23 -7.08 -4.46
C ILE A 135 9.76 -8.43 -3.92
N LEU A 136 9.75 -9.49 -4.74
CA LEU A 136 9.47 -10.86 -4.27
C LEU A 136 10.58 -11.36 -3.31
N GLU A 137 11.84 -11.01 -3.56
CA GLU A 137 12.96 -11.31 -2.66
C GLU A 137 12.80 -10.56 -1.32
N ILE A 138 12.44 -9.28 -1.35
CA ILE A 138 12.13 -8.48 -0.15
C ILE A 138 10.94 -9.06 0.64
N LEU A 139 9.93 -9.61 -0.04
CA LEU A 139 8.79 -10.28 0.61
C LEU A 139 9.21 -11.56 1.36
N GLN A 140 10.30 -12.20 0.95
CA GLN A 140 10.85 -13.41 1.59
C GLN A 140 11.84 -13.09 2.72
N ASP A 141 12.38 -11.86 2.74
CA ASP A 141 13.28 -11.40 3.81
C ASP A 141 12.51 -11.17 5.12
N LYS A 142 12.85 -11.96 6.14
CA LYS A 142 12.27 -11.86 7.47
C LYS A 142 12.56 -10.51 8.14
N ASN A 143 13.71 -9.91 7.87
CA ASN A 143 14.11 -8.63 8.44
C ASN A 143 13.31 -7.46 7.86
N ALA A 144 12.84 -7.59 6.61
CA ALA A 144 11.95 -6.61 6.01
C ALA A 144 10.54 -6.65 6.64
N ASP A 145 10.18 -7.76 7.28
CA ASP A 145 8.91 -7.98 7.98
C ASP A 145 7.69 -7.48 7.19
N CYS A 146 7.63 -7.89 5.92
CA CYS A 146 6.69 -7.37 4.95
C CYS A 146 5.23 -7.79 5.21
N SER A 147 4.31 -6.97 4.74
CA SER A 147 2.87 -7.18 4.77
C SER A 147 2.21 -6.66 3.50
N ILE A 148 1.24 -7.40 2.98
CA ILE A 148 0.59 -7.11 1.70
C ILE A 148 -0.82 -6.63 1.96
N PHE A 149 -1.17 -5.52 1.32
CA PHE A 149 -2.50 -4.92 1.36
C PHE A 149 -3.04 -4.72 -0.04
N ALA A 150 -4.34 -4.87 -0.20
CA ALA A 150 -5.01 -4.66 -1.47
C ALA A 150 -6.37 -4.00 -1.28
N THR A 151 -6.79 -3.25 -2.30
CA THR A 151 -8.16 -2.73 -2.42
C THR A 151 -8.63 -2.89 -3.86
N VAL A 152 -9.93 -3.07 -4.04
CA VAL A 152 -10.56 -3.35 -5.33
C VAL A 152 -11.78 -2.47 -5.52
N VAL A 153 -11.85 -1.82 -6.69
CA VAL A 153 -12.96 -0.94 -7.06
C VAL A 153 -13.48 -1.28 -8.44
N ASP A 154 -14.80 -1.26 -8.61
CA ASP A 154 -15.44 -1.41 -9.92
C ASP A 154 -15.41 -0.07 -10.66
N LYS A 155 -14.87 -0.05 -11.88
CA LYS A 155 -14.88 1.14 -12.76
C LYS A 155 -16.28 1.51 -13.22
N LYS A 156 -17.22 0.55 -13.30
CA LYS A 156 -18.54 0.76 -13.91
C LYS A 156 -19.60 1.11 -12.86
N LYS A 157 -20.38 2.17 -13.16
CA LYS A 157 -21.41 2.75 -12.27
C LYS A 157 -22.62 1.83 -12.01
N VAL A 158 -22.85 0.84 -12.89
CA VAL A 158 -24.18 0.26 -13.14
C VAL A 158 -24.58 -0.82 -12.11
N ASN A 159 -23.63 -1.51 -11.49
CA ASN A 159 -23.94 -2.68 -10.67
C ASN A 159 -24.04 -2.33 -9.17
N ASN A 160 -24.95 -2.99 -8.45
CA ASN A 160 -25.07 -2.88 -6.98
C ASN A 160 -24.12 -3.83 -6.24
N ASP A 161 -23.28 -4.53 -6.98
CA ASP A 161 -22.36 -5.58 -6.54
C ASP A 161 -21.23 -4.96 -5.70
N ILE A 162 -20.76 -5.70 -4.71
CA ILE A 162 -19.66 -5.29 -3.83
C ILE A 162 -18.49 -6.23 -4.09
N PHE A 163 -17.29 -5.68 -4.13
CA PHE A 163 -16.09 -6.47 -4.26
C PHE A 163 -15.34 -6.44 -2.93
N ASN A 164 -14.94 -7.61 -2.46
CA ASN A 164 -14.08 -7.78 -1.30
C ASN A 164 -12.84 -8.54 -1.74
N CYS A 165 -11.70 -8.20 -1.16
CA CYS A 165 -10.45 -8.88 -1.43
C CYS A 165 -9.77 -9.36 -0.15
N GLN A 166 -9.06 -10.47 -0.29
CA GLN A 166 -8.32 -11.15 0.77
C GLN A 166 -6.97 -11.59 0.19
N ILE A 167 -5.93 -11.69 1.02
CA ILE A 167 -4.64 -12.23 0.59
C ILE A 167 -4.62 -13.72 0.90
N PHE A 168 -4.18 -14.54 -0.05
CA PHE A 168 -3.82 -15.93 0.18
C PHE A 168 -2.31 -16.05 0.16
N TRP A 169 -1.71 -16.37 1.30
CA TRP A 169 -0.26 -16.42 1.45
C TRP A 169 0.18 -17.60 2.32
N PRO A 170 0.19 -18.83 1.77
CA PRO A 170 0.74 -19.98 2.46
C PRO A 170 2.26 -19.81 2.71
N PRO A 171 2.82 -20.49 3.72
CA PRO A 171 4.26 -20.52 3.94
C PRO A 171 5.01 -21.00 2.69
N ASN A 172 6.15 -20.38 2.39
CA ASN A 172 7.06 -20.75 1.29
C ASN A 172 6.41 -20.73 -0.11
N GLN A 173 5.32 -20.00 -0.28
CA GLN A 173 4.66 -19.82 -1.57
C GLN A 173 4.44 -18.35 -1.86
N GLU A 174 4.32 -18.04 -3.15
CA GLU A 174 4.01 -16.69 -3.59
C GLU A 174 2.59 -16.28 -3.16
N PRO A 175 2.42 -15.04 -2.68
CA PRO A 175 1.11 -14.52 -2.31
C PRO A 175 0.21 -14.36 -3.53
N LYS A 176 -1.08 -14.58 -3.34
CA LYS A 176 -2.14 -14.42 -4.35
C LYS A 176 -3.25 -13.55 -3.81
N LEU A 177 -3.92 -12.82 -4.68
CA LEU A 177 -5.08 -12.00 -4.34
C LEU A 177 -6.36 -12.77 -4.63
N ILE A 178 -7.20 -12.94 -3.60
CA ILE A 178 -8.56 -13.48 -3.76
C ILE A 178 -9.53 -12.31 -3.90
N ILE A 179 -10.40 -12.36 -4.90
CA ILE A 179 -11.46 -11.38 -5.13
C ILE A 179 -12.82 -12.08 -5.13
N HIS A 180 -13.70 -11.62 -4.24
CA HIS A 180 -15.08 -12.04 -4.15
C HIS A 180 -16.01 -10.97 -4.72
N CYS A 181 -17.06 -11.41 -5.42
CA CYS A 181 -18.16 -10.56 -5.86
C CYS A 181 -19.42 -10.90 -5.07
N ILE A 182 -19.91 -9.92 -4.32
CA ILE A 182 -21.03 -10.06 -3.40
C ILE A 182 -22.24 -9.40 -4.04
N GLN A 183 -23.29 -10.19 -4.25
CA GLN A 183 -24.48 -9.78 -4.99
C GLN A 183 -25.73 -10.02 -4.16
N LYS A 184 -26.72 -9.12 -4.26
CA LYS A 184 -28.04 -9.32 -3.62
C LYS A 184 -28.82 -10.49 -4.22
N LYS A 185 -28.72 -10.63 -5.54
CA LYS A 185 -29.26 -11.75 -6.31
C LYS A 185 -28.16 -12.13 -7.30
N PHE A 186 -27.88 -13.42 -7.40
CA PHE A 186 -26.85 -13.89 -8.31
C PHE A 186 -27.18 -13.48 -9.75
N LYS A 187 -26.18 -12.95 -10.42
CA LYS A 187 -26.17 -12.71 -11.87
C LYS A 187 -24.75 -12.92 -12.35
N GLU A 188 -24.58 -13.55 -13.50
CA GLU A 188 -23.27 -13.56 -14.15
C GLU A 188 -22.80 -12.13 -14.41
N ARG A 189 -21.51 -11.88 -14.20
CA ARG A 189 -20.93 -10.54 -14.34
C ARG A 189 -19.65 -10.56 -15.13
N LYS A 190 -19.50 -9.52 -15.94
CA LYS A 190 -18.22 -9.05 -16.48
C LYS A 190 -18.00 -7.63 -15.97
N CYS A 191 -17.01 -7.44 -15.10
CA CYS A 191 -16.67 -6.17 -14.50
C CYS A 191 -15.23 -5.79 -14.85
N ASN A 192 -14.94 -4.50 -14.94
CA ASN A 192 -13.58 -4.00 -15.08
C ASN A 192 -13.17 -3.39 -13.75
N LEU A 193 -12.36 -4.11 -13.00
CA LEU A 193 -11.91 -3.72 -11.68
C LEU A 193 -10.61 -2.92 -11.80
N LYS A 194 -10.44 -1.90 -10.95
CA LYS A 194 -9.10 -1.40 -10.60
C LYS A 194 -8.69 -2.03 -9.29
N ILE A 195 -7.51 -2.63 -9.26
CA ILE A 195 -6.91 -3.24 -8.08
C ILE A 195 -5.70 -2.39 -7.72
N MET A 196 -5.60 -1.97 -6.47
CA MET A 196 -4.38 -1.35 -5.94
C MET A 196 -3.74 -2.30 -4.95
N LEU A 197 -2.47 -2.61 -5.18
CA LEU A 197 -1.63 -3.47 -4.33
C LEU A 197 -0.58 -2.60 -3.64
N MET A 198 -0.37 -2.84 -2.36
CA MET A 198 0.62 -2.13 -1.55
C MET A 198 1.37 -3.13 -0.67
N ILE A 199 2.70 -3.06 -0.69
CA ILE A 199 3.56 -3.85 0.19
C ILE A 199 4.20 -2.89 1.19
N ILE A 200 4.02 -3.18 2.48
CA ILE A 200 4.57 -2.40 3.59
C ILE A 200 5.59 -3.26 4.32
N GLY A 201 6.79 -2.72 4.56
CA GLY A 201 7.87 -3.39 5.28
C GLY A 201 8.93 -2.41 5.73
N TYR A 202 9.95 -2.88 6.44
CA TYR A 202 11.13 -2.10 6.75
C TYR A 202 11.99 -1.89 5.50
N ASP A 203 12.48 -0.66 5.32
CA ASP A 203 13.42 -0.36 4.24
C ASP A 203 14.84 -0.68 4.69
N LEU A 204 15.31 -1.88 4.34
CA LEU A 204 16.64 -2.38 4.71
C LEU A 204 17.78 -1.66 3.97
N ASN A 205 17.47 -0.85 2.96
CA ASN A 205 18.45 0.02 2.32
C ASN A 205 18.66 1.33 3.09
N PHE A 206 17.89 1.57 4.17
CA PHE A 206 17.96 2.78 5.00
C PHE A 206 17.86 4.06 4.15
N ASN A 207 16.98 4.06 3.13
CA ASN A 207 16.80 5.22 2.28
C ASN A 207 15.95 6.28 2.99
N PHE A 208 16.61 7.31 3.53
CA PHE A 208 15.97 8.38 4.28
C PHE A 208 15.59 9.60 3.45
N ASP A 209 15.82 9.57 2.13
CA ASP A 209 15.42 10.61 1.19
C ASP A 209 14.03 10.37 0.57
N ARG A 210 13.36 9.29 0.99
CA ARG A 210 12.08 8.88 0.42
C ARG A 210 11.00 9.93 0.67
N PRO A 211 10.08 10.15 -0.29
CA PRO A 211 8.93 11.04 -0.09
C PRO A 211 8.05 10.64 1.10
N ASP A 212 7.89 9.34 1.36
CA ASP A 212 7.12 8.78 2.49
C ASP A 212 7.91 8.71 3.81
N PHE A 213 9.12 9.28 3.89
CA PHE A 213 9.96 9.15 5.08
C PHE A 213 9.31 9.72 6.35
N ASN A 214 8.56 10.82 6.23
CA ASN A 214 7.86 11.42 7.38
C ASN A 214 6.59 10.65 7.80
N ILE A 215 6.13 9.68 6.99
CA ILE A 215 4.97 8.86 7.32
C ILE A 215 5.45 7.68 8.16
N GLN A 216 5.00 7.61 9.42
CA GLN A 216 5.31 6.46 10.27
C GLN A 216 4.16 5.46 10.19
N ILE A 217 4.46 4.29 9.60
CA ILE A 217 3.51 3.19 9.49
C ILE A 217 3.92 2.07 10.45
N LYS A 218 2.96 1.58 11.23
CA LYS A 218 3.06 0.33 11.98
C LYS A 218 2.17 -0.72 11.34
N VAL A 219 2.51 -1.99 11.53
CA VAL A 219 1.65 -3.11 11.12
C VAL A 219 1.44 -4.03 12.30
N GLU A 220 0.18 -4.22 12.68
CA GLU A 220 -0.28 -5.18 13.68
C GLU A 220 -0.87 -6.42 12.99
N ARG A 221 -0.68 -7.59 13.59
CA ARG A 221 -1.16 -8.87 13.08
C ARG A 221 -1.95 -9.57 14.17
N HIS A 222 -3.21 -9.88 13.90
CA HIS A 222 -4.07 -10.60 14.85
C HIS A 222 -4.44 -11.96 14.28
N ASP A 223 -4.00 -13.01 14.96
CA ASP A 223 -4.31 -14.38 14.58
C ASP A 223 -5.72 -14.77 15.05
N TYR A 224 -6.46 -15.40 14.14
CA TYR A 224 -7.77 -15.96 14.39
C TYR A 224 -7.64 -17.47 14.35
N SER A 225 -8.04 -18.10 15.45
CA SER A 225 -8.29 -19.53 15.48
C SER A 225 -9.77 -19.78 15.17
N ALA A 226 -10.04 -20.83 14.41
CA ALA A 226 -11.38 -21.28 14.09
C ALA A 226 -12.17 -21.45 15.39
N SER A 227 -13.24 -20.67 15.53
CA SER A 227 -14.04 -20.59 16.75
C SER A 227 -15.50 -20.86 16.43
N LYS A 228 -16.32 -21.19 17.43
CA LYS A 228 -17.77 -21.27 17.27
C LYS A 228 -18.45 -19.89 17.22
N ASN A 229 -17.68 -18.82 16.97
CA ASN A 229 -18.18 -17.46 16.87
C ASN A 229 -18.19 -17.01 15.41
N GLN A 230 -19.29 -16.37 15.01
CA GLN A 230 -19.44 -15.80 13.66
C GLN A 230 -18.81 -14.40 13.55
N THR A 231 -18.56 -13.78 14.70
CA THR A 231 -18.01 -12.45 14.85
C THR A 231 -16.99 -12.43 15.99
N GLN A 232 -16.06 -11.49 15.94
CA GLN A 232 -15.08 -11.31 17.01
C GLN A 232 -14.61 -9.87 17.06
N LYS A 233 -14.25 -9.43 18.27
CA LYS A 233 -13.69 -8.12 18.57
C LYS A 233 -12.28 -8.28 19.14
N TYR A 234 -11.38 -7.41 18.72
CA TYR A 234 -10.05 -7.27 19.30
C TYR A 234 -9.74 -5.79 19.54
N PRO A 235 -9.14 -5.41 20.68
CA PRO A 235 -8.51 -4.11 20.81
C PRO A 235 -7.23 -4.07 19.96
N LEU A 236 -6.99 -2.96 19.26
CA LEU A 236 -5.68 -2.71 18.64
C LEU A 236 -4.68 -2.23 19.70
N GLU A 237 -3.40 -2.46 19.44
CA GLU A 237 -2.32 -1.98 20.31
C GLU A 237 -2.01 -0.50 20.07
N SER A 238 -2.18 -0.02 18.83
CA SER A 238 -1.91 1.36 18.47
C SER A 238 -3.08 2.29 18.73
N ASP A 239 -2.79 3.42 19.38
CA ASP A 239 -3.72 4.52 19.62
C ASP A 239 -3.83 5.44 18.39
N SER A 240 -4.38 4.93 17.28
CA SER A 240 -4.68 5.74 16.09
C SER A 240 -6.02 5.35 15.48
N THR A 241 -6.69 6.34 14.89
CA THR A 241 -7.97 6.18 14.18
C THR A 241 -7.79 6.01 12.67
N HIS A 242 -6.55 5.93 12.19
CA HIS A 242 -6.20 5.73 10.77
C HIS A 242 -5.67 4.31 10.53
N CYS A 243 -6.48 3.33 10.86
CA CYS A 243 -6.21 1.91 10.67
C CYS A 243 -6.89 1.37 9.40
N PHE A 244 -6.18 0.49 8.71
CA PHE A 244 -6.62 -0.18 7.48
C PHE A 244 -6.16 -1.61 7.50
N GLY A 245 -6.97 -2.53 6.99
CA GLY A 245 -6.60 -3.94 7.10
C GLY A 245 -7.16 -4.84 6.03
N ILE A 246 -6.61 -6.04 6.02
CA ILE A 246 -6.96 -7.10 5.08
C ILE A 246 -6.79 -8.46 5.78
N PRO A 247 -7.71 -9.41 5.56
CA PRO A 247 -7.52 -10.79 5.99
C PRO A 247 -6.48 -11.50 5.12
N VAL A 248 -5.61 -12.28 5.77
CA VAL A 248 -4.57 -13.11 5.16
C VAL A 248 -4.83 -14.59 5.50
N LEU A 249 -5.11 -15.39 4.47
CA LEU A 249 -5.39 -16.81 4.58
C LEU A 249 -4.13 -17.63 4.34
N ARG A 250 -3.84 -18.60 5.24
CA ARG A 250 -2.77 -19.58 5.06
C ARG A 250 -3.21 -20.82 4.29
N LYS A 251 -4.51 -21.14 4.33
CA LYS A 251 -5.12 -22.32 3.70
C LYS A 251 -6.36 -21.91 2.90
N LEU A 252 -6.52 -22.49 1.72
CA LEU A 252 -7.71 -22.33 0.89
C LEU A 252 -8.19 -23.71 0.43
N ASP A 253 -9.39 -24.10 0.85
CA ASP A 253 -10.04 -25.36 0.51
C ASP A 253 -11.56 -25.16 0.32
N ASP A 254 -12.29 -26.25 0.06
CA ASP A 254 -13.73 -26.17 -0.21
C ASP A 254 -14.57 -25.62 0.95
N SER A 255 -14.06 -25.66 2.18
CA SER A 255 -14.75 -25.13 3.35
C SER A 255 -14.72 -23.60 3.40
N ASN A 256 -13.65 -22.99 2.88
CA ASN A 256 -13.43 -21.55 2.97
C ASN A 256 -13.37 -20.82 1.62
N ASN A 257 -13.43 -21.53 0.48
CA ASN A 257 -13.38 -20.94 -0.86
C ASN A 257 -14.49 -19.92 -1.18
N SER A 258 -15.58 -19.91 -0.44
CA SER A 258 -16.73 -19.01 -0.65
C SER A 258 -16.92 -18.04 0.51
N LEU A 259 -15.99 -18.01 1.45
CA LEU A 259 -16.04 -17.15 2.63
C LEU A 259 -15.46 -15.78 2.33
N VAL A 260 -16.23 -14.77 2.71
CA VAL A 260 -15.81 -13.38 2.75
C VAL A 260 -15.58 -13.02 4.20
N ILE A 261 -14.37 -12.58 4.53
CA ILE A 261 -14.08 -11.99 5.83
C ILE A 261 -14.30 -10.48 5.72
N GLY A 262 -15.35 -10.02 6.39
CA GLY A 262 -15.64 -8.60 6.54
C GLY A 262 -15.03 -8.06 7.83
N HIS A 263 -14.73 -6.77 7.82
CA HIS A 263 -14.18 -6.10 8.99
C HIS A 263 -14.69 -4.67 9.08
N GLN A 264 -14.59 -4.15 10.30
CA GLN A 264 -14.93 -2.79 10.66
C GLN A 264 -14.08 -2.41 11.87
N PHE A 265 -13.55 -1.19 11.90
CA PHE A 265 -12.94 -0.64 13.10
C PHE A 265 -13.99 0.06 13.97
N TYR A 266 -13.74 0.18 15.25
CA TYR A 266 -14.63 0.88 16.18
C TYR A 266 -13.84 1.58 17.26
N ASN A 267 -14.41 2.66 17.77
CA ASN A 267 -13.83 3.37 18.90
C ASN A 267 -14.43 2.84 20.21
N PHE A 268 -13.59 2.62 21.21
CA PHE A 268 -13.96 2.20 22.56
C PHE A 268 -13.11 2.94 23.59
N GLY A 269 -13.55 2.92 24.86
CA GLY A 269 -12.98 3.76 25.91
C GLY A 269 -13.75 5.07 26.09
N ASN A 270 -13.22 5.96 26.92
CA ASN A 270 -13.80 7.27 27.23
C ASN A 270 -13.15 8.35 26.36
N ASP A 271 -13.73 9.56 26.33
CA ASP A 271 -13.24 10.68 25.51
C ASP A 271 -11.75 11.03 25.75
N GLU A 272 -11.21 10.74 26.94
CA GLU A 272 -9.80 10.95 27.31
C GLU A 272 -8.87 9.80 26.91
N ASN A 273 -9.40 8.59 26.65
CA ASN A 273 -8.65 7.36 26.38
C ASN A 273 -9.29 6.57 25.22
N GLU A 274 -9.66 7.27 24.14
CA GLU A 274 -10.29 6.65 22.98
C GLU A 274 -9.28 5.71 22.29
N ARG A 275 -9.64 4.43 22.21
CA ARG A 275 -8.86 3.38 21.54
C ARG A 275 -9.61 2.83 20.35
N THR A 276 -8.85 2.28 19.41
CA THR A 276 -9.41 1.64 18.22
C THR A 276 -9.44 0.12 18.42
N GLY A 277 -10.59 -0.48 18.15
CA GLY A 277 -10.76 -1.93 18.07
C GLY A 277 -11.11 -2.38 16.67
N LEU A 278 -10.90 -3.67 16.41
CA LEU A 278 -11.23 -4.37 15.19
C LEU A 278 -12.42 -5.31 15.44
N TYR A 279 -13.47 -5.16 14.66
CA TYR A 279 -14.62 -6.06 14.59
C TYR A 279 -14.59 -6.82 13.27
N THR A 280 -14.59 -8.15 13.32
CA THR A 280 -14.55 -9.02 12.14
C THR A 280 -15.72 -9.99 12.12
N PHE A 281 -16.14 -10.39 10.93
CA PHE A 281 -17.20 -11.37 10.72
C PHE A 281 -16.94 -12.19 9.45
N SER A 282 -17.50 -13.41 9.39
CA SER A 282 -17.40 -14.28 8.21
C SER A 282 -18.76 -14.50 7.53
N TYR A 283 -18.81 -14.36 6.22
CA TYR A 283 -20.00 -14.56 5.40
C TYR A 283 -19.76 -15.56 4.28
N CYS A 284 -20.57 -16.61 4.20
CA CYS A 284 -20.49 -17.59 3.13
C CYS A 284 -21.39 -17.20 1.95
N LEU A 285 -20.79 -16.89 0.80
CA LEU A 285 -21.53 -16.50 -0.40
C LEU A 285 -22.36 -17.65 -0.99
N LYS A 286 -21.88 -18.89 -0.90
CA LYS A 286 -22.60 -20.08 -1.40
C LYS A 286 -23.84 -20.38 -0.56
N LYS A 287 -23.72 -20.27 0.76
CA LYS A 287 -24.81 -20.53 1.71
C LYS A 287 -25.70 -19.31 1.99
N ASN A 288 -25.25 -18.12 1.60
CA ASN A 288 -25.92 -16.84 1.79
C ASN A 288 -26.28 -16.56 3.27
N HIS A 289 -25.35 -16.88 4.17
CA HIS A 289 -25.47 -16.66 5.61
C HIS A 289 -24.12 -16.38 6.25
N PHE A 290 -24.14 -15.82 7.47
CA PHE A 290 -22.95 -15.75 8.30
C PHE A 290 -22.56 -17.14 8.79
N VAL A 291 -21.27 -17.40 8.85
CA VAL A 291 -20.70 -18.66 9.35
C VAL A 291 -19.66 -18.35 10.41
N TYR A 292 -19.19 -19.39 11.08
CA TYR A 292 -18.06 -19.30 11.98
C TYR A 292 -16.80 -18.75 11.29
N LEU A 293 -16.03 -17.95 12.03
CA LEU A 293 -14.75 -17.42 11.56
C LEU A 293 -13.77 -18.58 11.33
N PRO A 294 -13.08 -18.63 10.16
CA PRO A 294 -12.07 -19.65 9.89
C PRO A 294 -10.74 -19.27 10.56
N ASP A 295 -9.70 -20.10 10.35
CA ASP A 295 -8.32 -19.71 10.65
C ASP A 295 -7.82 -18.68 9.63
N PHE A 296 -7.30 -17.56 10.12
CA PHE A 296 -6.62 -16.55 9.30
C PHE A 296 -5.83 -15.59 10.19
N THR A 297 -5.00 -14.75 9.59
CA THR A 297 -4.40 -13.60 10.29
C THR A 297 -4.96 -12.31 9.69
N PHE A 298 -5.44 -11.40 10.53
CA PHE A 298 -5.83 -10.08 10.07
C PHE A 298 -4.64 -9.14 10.17
N TYR A 299 -4.23 -8.56 9.05
CA TYR A 299 -3.16 -7.56 9.03
C TYR A 299 -3.80 -6.17 9.08
N THR A 300 -3.34 -5.33 10.00
CA THR A 300 -3.75 -3.93 10.14
C THR A 300 -2.52 -3.06 9.98
N PHE A 301 -2.50 -2.16 8.99
CA PHE A 301 -1.53 -1.05 9.00
C PHE A 301 -2.15 0.19 9.65
N VAL A 302 -1.35 0.83 10.49
CA VAL A 302 -1.73 2.00 11.28
C VAL A 302 -0.80 3.15 10.93
N ILE A 303 -1.39 4.31 10.62
CA ILE A 303 -0.63 5.53 10.36
C ILE A 303 -0.57 6.34 11.66
N MET A 304 0.65 6.49 12.20
CA MET A 304 0.87 7.06 13.55
C MET A 304 1.08 8.58 13.55
N ASN A 305 1.78 9.12 12.55
CA ASN A 305 2.10 10.55 12.47
C ASN A 305 1.82 11.04 11.05
N TYR A 306 1.07 12.12 10.91
CA TYR A 306 0.52 12.51 9.60
C TYR A 306 0.43 14.02 9.33
N SER A 307 0.74 14.37 8.08
CA SER A 307 0.56 15.71 7.47
C SER A 307 -0.68 15.66 6.55
N SER A 308 -1.74 16.34 6.97
CA SER A 308 -3.16 16.39 6.54
C SER A 308 -3.65 16.06 5.10
N ASN A 309 -2.82 15.74 4.11
CA ASN A 309 -3.23 15.75 2.70
C ASN A 309 -3.60 14.38 2.05
N TYR A 310 -3.23 13.23 2.63
CA TYR A 310 -3.37 11.87 2.04
C TYR A 310 -4.21 10.91 2.88
N THR A 311 -4.46 11.24 4.15
CA THR A 311 -5.38 10.51 5.02
C THR A 311 -6.42 11.45 5.60
N GLY A 312 -7.59 10.91 5.92
CA GLY A 312 -8.58 11.66 6.67
C GLY A 312 -9.73 10.78 7.09
N MET A 313 -10.50 11.29 8.05
CA MET A 313 -11.74 10.67 8.49
C MET A 313 -12.92 11.55 8.11
N SER A 314 -13.99 10.94 7.60
CA SER A 314 -15.20 11.65 7.21
C SER A 314 -16.45 10.88 7.63
N SER A 315 -17.49 11.61 8.02
CA SER A 315 -18.79 11.02 8.33
C SER A 315 -19.47 10.53 7.05
N LEU A 316 -20.17 9.40 7.11
CA LEU A 316 -21.17 9.05 6.10
C LEU A 316 -22.50 9.76 6.38
N ASN A 317 -22.48 11.08 6.57
CA ASN A 317 -23.74 11.81 6.65
C ASN A 317 -24.38 11.82 5.25
N HIS A 318 -25.66 11.48 5.19
CA HIS A 318 -26.52 11.60 4.02
C HIS A 318 -26.77 13.08 3.68
N THR A 319 -25.73 13.87 3.44
CA THR A 319 -25.88 15.27 3.05
C THR A 319 -25.93 15.38 1.53
N LYS A 320 -27.15 15.60 1.04
CA LYS A 320 -27.44 16.21 -0.25
C LYS A 320 -26.56 17.46 -0.43
N PHE A 321 -25.99 17.61 -1.63
CA PHE A 321 -25.44 18.84 -2.19
C PHE A 321 -24.39 19.60 -1.35
N ILE A 322 -23.12 19.43 -1.71
CA ILE A 322 -22.19 20.56 -1.77
C ILE A 322 -21.67 20.62 -3.21
N ASN A 323 -22.31 21.49 -4.00
CA ASN A 323 -21.75 21.98 -5.24
C ASN A 323 -20.55 22.87 -4.85
N LYS A 324 -19.32 22.40 -5.09
CA LYS A 324 -18.16 23.29 -5.13
C LYS A 324 -17.10 22.72 -6.06
N PHE A 325 -17.07 23.30 -7.26
CA PHE A 325 -15.88 23.58 -8.07
C PHE A 325 -14.66 22.69 -7.82
N LEU A 326 -14.54 21.58 -8.55
CA LEU A 326 -13.24 21.02 -8.96
C LEU A 326 -13.43 20.35 -10.32
N THR A 327 -13.36 21.16 -11.37
CA THR A 327 -13.09 20.73 -12.73
C THR A 327 -11.69 20.12 -12.81
N LYS A 328 -11.59 18.80 -12.63
CA LYS A 328 -10.62 17.94 -13.33
C LYS A 328 -11.07 16.48 -13.18
N ARG A 329 -11.55 15.90 -14.29
CA ARG A 329 -11.86 14.46 -14.40
C ARG A 329 -10.57 13.65 -14.47
N ASP A 330 -9.80 13.61 -13.38
CA ASP A 330 -8.76 12.60 -13.25
C ASP A 330 -9.42 11.28 -12.88
N SER A 331 -9.04 10.20 -13.56
CA SER A 331 -9.59 8.88 -13.25
C SER A 331 -9.20 8.53 -11.81
N LEU A 332 -10.14 8.61 -10.86
CA LEU A 332 -9.83 8.38 -9.44
C LEU A 332 -9.25 6.96 -9.32
N LYS A 333 -8.00 6.88 -8.90
CA LYS A 333 -7.33 5.62 -8.57
C LYS A 333 -8.00 5.05 -7.29
N PRO A 334 -7.93 3.74 -7.04
CA PRO A 334 -8.43 3.15 -5.81
C PRO A 334 -7.81 3.83 -4.58
N LYS A 335 -8.52 3.81 -3.46
CA LYS A 335 -8.02 4.30 -2.17
C LYS A 335 -8.17 3.18 -1.15
N PHE A 336 -7.29 3.12 -0.16
CA PHE A 336 -7.54 2.28 1.00
C PHE A 336 -8.61 2.96 1.85
N ILE A 337 -9.67 2.22 2.20
CA ILE A 337 -10.79 2.78 2.94
C ILE A 337 -11.19 1.79 4.02
N SER A 338 -11.38 2.31 5.22
CA SER A 338 -11.80 1.56 6.40
C SER A 338 -13.07 2.16 6.98
N LEU A 339 -13.97 1.30 7.43
CA LEU A 339 -15.19 1.73 8.11
C LEU A 339 -14.94 1.83 9.61
N TYR A 340 -15.47 2.88 10.24
CA TYR A 340 -15.38 3.15 11.67
C TYR A 340 -16.75 3.27 12.29
N SER A 341 -17.00 2.49 13.35
CA SER A 341 -18.12 2.74 14.26
C SER A 341 -17.70 3.71 15.35
N THR A 342 -18.55 4.71 15.59
CA THR A 342 -18.34 5.74 16.63
C THR A 342 -18.38 5.20 18.06
N LYS A 343 -18.93 4.00 18.27
CA LYS A 343 -18.97 3.32 19.57
C LYS A 343 -18.86 1.82 19.35
N GLU A 344 -18.33 1.11 20.33
CA GLU A 344 -18.21 -0.35 20.32
C GLU A 344 -19.55 -1.08 20.10
N ASN A 345 -20.64 -0.58 20.68
CA ASN A 345 -21.97 -1.18 20.53
C ASN A 345 -22.60 -0.94 19.16
N ASN A 346 -21.99 -0.09 18.32
CA ASN A 346 -22.47 0.22 16.97
C ASN A 346 -21.80 -0.65 15.91
N CYS A 347 -20.99 -1.66 16.28
CA CYS A 347 -20.43 -2.60 15.31
C CYS A 347 -21.55 -3.42 14.66
N ASP A 348 -21.52 -3.49 13.33
CA ASP A 348 -22.53 -4.21 12.55
C ASP A 348 -21.88 -5.02 11.43
N THR A 349 -22.61 -6.00 10.89
CA THR A 349 -22.14 -6.77 9.74
C THR A 349 -22.38 -6.00 8.44
N VAL A 350 -21.50 -5.04 8.17
CA VAL A 350 -21.59 -4.12 7.03
C VAL A 350 -20.40 -4.25 6.10
N LEU A 351 -20.64 -3.98 4.82
CA LEU A 351 -19.60 -3.93 3.80
C LEU A 351 -19.52 -2.54 3.19
N LEU A 352 -18.29 -2.11 2.95
CA LEU A 352 -18.00 -0.89 2.23
C LEU A 352 -17.99 -1.15 0.73
N LYS A 353 -18.61 -0.25 -0.04
CA LYS A 353 -18.51 -0.20 -1.50
C LYS A 353 -17.90 1.13 -1.92
N GLN A 354 -16.70 1.07 -2.48
CA GLN A 354 -16.08 2.19 -3.17
C GLN A 354 -16.48 2.23 -4.65
N LYS A 355 -16.67 3.44 -5.19
CA LYS A 355 -16.90 3.71 -6.62
C LYS A 355 -15.81 4.63 -7.16
N SER A 356 -15.35 4.39 -8.38
CA SER A 356 -14.26 5.17 -8.99
C SER A 356 -14.69 6.54 -9.56
N ASN A 357 -15.99 6.85 -9.71
CA ASN A 357 -16.45 8.10 -10.37
C ASN A 357 -17.48 8.86 -9.50
N GLU A 358 -17.05 10.01 -8.97
CA GLU A 358 -17.72 11.23 -8.43
C GLU A 358 -18.93 11.20 -7.45
N LEU A 359 -18.92 12.24 -6.59
CA LEU A 359 -19.89 12.80 -5.62
C LEU A 359 -20.41 11.90 -4.48
N ASP A 360 -20.61 10.60 -4.74
CA ASP A 360 -21.05 9.60 -3.74
C ASP A 360 -20.07 8.41 -3.70
N GLY A 361 -18.77 8.70 -3.55
CA GLY A 361 -17.69 7.73 -3.79
C GLY A 361 -17.71 6.48 -2.90
N ILE A 362 -18.38 6.53 -1.76
CA ILE A 362 -18.40 5.47 -0.74
C ILE A 362 -19.83 5.20 -0.30
N LYS A 363 -20.26 3.94 -0.34
CA LYS A 363 -21.58 3.51 0.13
C LYS A 363 -21.43 2.34 1.08
N ILE A 364 -22.12 2.39 2.21
CA ILE A 364 -22.30 1.23 3.08
C ILE A 364 -23.40 0.34 2.48
N LYS A 365 -23.16 -0.96 2.50
CA LYS A 365 -24.11 -1.97 2.10
C LYS A 365 -24.26 -2.99 3.23
N TYR A 366 -25.52 -3.32 3.46
CA TYR A 366 -25.94 -4.31 4.43
C TYR A 366 -26.25 -5.62 3.71
N PHE A 367 -25.94 -6.74 4.37
CA PHE A 367 -26.41 -8.04 3.92
C PHE A 367 -27.93 -8.11 4.06
N LYS A 368 -28.62 -8.53 2.99
CA LYS A 368 -30.07 -8.80 3.04
C LYS A 368 -30.25 -10.31 3.07
N ILE A 369 -30.47 -10.85 4.26
CA ILE A 369 -30.65 -12.29 4.48
C ILE A 369 -32.14 -12.52 4.75
N THR A 370 -32.82 -13.27 3.89
CA THR A 370 -34.27 -13.50 4.03
C THR A 370 -34.62 -14.89 4.54
N ASN A 371 -33.73 -15.88 4.37
CA ASN A 371 -34.07 -17.30 4.54
C ASN A 371 -33.09 -18.05 5.47
N CYS A 372 -32.59 -17.41 6.54
CA CYS A 372 -31.75 -18.12 7.51
C CYS A 372 -32.62 -18.94 8.48
N ARG A 373 -32.53 -20.27 8.40
CA ARG A 373 -33.24 -21.20 9.30
C ARG A 373 -32.50 -21.46 10.61
N ASN A 374 -31.19 -21.17 10.67
CA ASN A 374 -30.39 -21.39 11.87
C ASN A 374 -30.73 -20.31 12.93
N ASN A 375 -31.17 -20.75 14.12
CA ASN A 375 -31.52 -19.86 15.23
C ASN A 375 -30.30 -19.15 15.81
N ASP A 376 -29.13 -19.79 15.79
CA ASP A 376 -27.90 -19.26 16.37
C ASP A 376 -27.13 -18.37 15.37
N CYS A 377 -27.67 -18.13 14.17
CA CYS A 377 -27.03 -17.23 13.22
C CYS A 377 -27.35 -15.76 13.55
N ILE A 378 -26.31 -14.92 13.61
CA ILE A 378 -26.41 -13.45 13.66
C ILE A 378 -27.20 -12.86 12.48
N CYS A 379 -27.49 -13.65 11.45
CA CYS A 379 -28.38 -13.33 10.35
C CYS A 379 -29.75 -12.77 10.80
N LYS A 380 -30.21 -13.17 11.99
CA LYS A 380 -31.49 -12.76 12.59
C LYS A 380 -31.39 -11.46 13.40
N ASN A 381 -30.18 -11.02 13.72
CA ASN A 381 -29.98 -9.78 14.47
C ASN A 381 -30.44 -8.61 13.61
N LYS A 382 -31.22 -7.70 14.20
CA LYS A 382 -31.59 -6.45 13.54
C LYS A 382 -30.32 -5.62 13.40
N ILE A 383 -29.92 -5.38 12.16
CA ILE A 383 -28.84 -4.47 11.83
C ILE A 383 -29.25 -3.07 12.29
N SER A 384 -28.47 -2.47 13.17
CA SER A 384 -28.69 -1.10 13.60
C SER A 384 -28.20 -0.13 12.51
N LYS A 385 -28.90 0.97 12.28
CA LYS A 385 -28.34 2.06 11.45
C LYS A 385 -27.40 2.87 12.35
N GLY A 386 -26.19 2.34 12.58
CA GLY A 386 -25.16 3.02 13.35
C GLY A 386 -24.66 4.30 12.67
N ASN A 387 -24.11 5.21 13.47
CA ASN A 387 -23.37 6.37 12.97
C ASN A 387 -21.97 5.91 12.55
N PHE A 388 -21.80 5.67 11.24
CA PHE A 388 -20.54 5.25 10.65
C PHE A 388 -19.72 6.44 10.13
N LYS A 389 -18.41 6.38 10.39
CA LYS A 389 -17.38 7.18 9.74
C LYS A 389 -16.57 6.27 8.82
N TYR A 390 -15.79 6.85 7.92
CA TYR A 390 -14.76 6.12 7.20
C TYR A 390 -13.45 6.87 7.27
N ALA A 391 -12.35 6.12 7.39
CA ALA A 391 -11.01 6.62 7.14
C ALA A 391 -10.62 6.28 5.70
N TYR A 392 -9.85 7.16 5.05
CA TYR A 392 -9.25 6.87 3.76
C TYR A 392 -7.74 7.12 3.80
N PHE A 393 -7.01 6.38 2.98
CA PHE A 393 -5.60 6.59 2.66
C PHE A 393 -5.41 6.51 1.14
N ASP A 394 -4.87 7.58 0.56
CA ASP A 394 -4.67 7.72 -0.87
C ASP A 394 -3.19 8.00 -1.20
N PRO A 395 -2.36 6.96 -1.37
CA PRO A 395 -0.95 7.15 -1.71
C PRO A 395 -0.75 7.71 -3.12
N ASN A 396 -1.79 7.77 -3.97
CA ASN A 396 -1.69 8.27 -5.33
C ASN A 396 -1.71 9.80 -5.43
N GLN A 397 -2.05 10.50 -4.36
CA GLN A 397 -2.04 11.96 -4.34
C GLN A 397 -0.63 12.54 -4.23
N ASP A 398 0.34 11.76 -3.74
CA ASP A 398 1.73 12.17 -3.67
C ASP A 398 2.46 11.84 -4.99
N LYS A 399 2.59 12.85 -5.85
CA LYS A 399 3.32 12.71 -7.13
C LYS A 399 4.78 12.31 -6.93
N ASN A 400 5.43 12.77 -5.85
CA ASN A 400 6.81 12.43 -5.58
C ASN A 400 6.92 10.96 -5.19
N LEU A 401 6.00 10.47 -4.34
CA LEU A 401 5.94 9.06 -3.98
C LEU A 401 5.69 8.19 -5.21
N ILE A 402 4.74 8.56 -6.06
CA ILE A 402 4.43 7.79 -7.28
C ILE A 402 5.62 7.76 -8.23
N SER A 403 6.25 8.91 -8.50
CA SER A 403 7.45 8.97 -9.34
C SER A 403 8.59 8.15 -8.74
N TYR A 404 8.76 8.19 -7.42
CA TYR A 404 9.74 7.37 -6.71
C TYR A 404 9.47 5.87 -6.89
N MET A 405 8.21 5.42 -6.72
CA MET A 405 7.82 4.02 -6.94
C MET A 405 7.97 3.58 -8.39
N GLU A 406 7.69 4.45 -9.35
CA GLU A 406 7.87 4.16 -10.78
C GLU A 406 9.36 4.03 -11.15
N ASN A 407 10.22 4.90 -10.61
CA ASN A 407 11.66 4.80 -10.80
C ASN A 407 12.24 3.52 -10.18
N LEU A 408 11.75 3.09 -9.01
CA LEU A 408 12.14 1.81 -8.42
C LEU A 408 11.76 0.61 -9.31
N LYS A 409 10.70 0.71 -10.11
CA LYS A 409 10.31 -0.34 -11.06
C LYS A 409 11.12 -0.35 -12.35
N LEU A 410 11.74 0.76 -12.72
CA LEU A 410 12.52 0.90 -13.95
C LEU A 410 14.00 0.56 -13.75
N ASN A 411 14.50 0.72 -12.53
CA ASN A 411 15.90 0.45 -12.16
C ASN A 411 16.14 -0.99 -11.68
N ASN A 412 15.08 -1.78 -11.61
CA ASN A 412 15.03 -3.20 -11.26
C ASN A 412 14.47 -3.97 -12.47
#